data_AF-A0A967MHG7-F1
#
_entry.id   AF-A0A967MHG7-F1
#
_cell.length_a   1.000
_cell.length_b   1.000
_cell.length_c   1.000
_cell.angle_alpha   90.00
_cell.angle_beta   90.00
_cell.angle_gamma   90.00
#
_symmetry.space_group_name_H-M   'P 1'
#
loop_
_entity.id
_entity.type
_entity.pdbx_description
1 polymer ?
#
loop_
_entity_poly.entity_id
_entity_poly.type
_entity_poly.pdbx_seq_one_letter_code
_entity_poly.pdbx_strand_id
1 'polypeptide(L)'
;MSLVAPPERRADRGHTRQEATLTNRGAPAPVDPAAHPDDVGAHAGADVYRLLASIEGEGWSVLLPSELATAEFGASVPVTVWVSRGRGAAPSAELTLRATSESDPGQSATVTWTVRR
;
A
#
# COMPACT_ATOMS: atom_id res chain seq x y z
N MET A 1 4.19 9.92 -6.19
CA MET A 1 4.53 8.65 -5.49
C MET A 1 4.82 7.52 -6.48
N SER A 2 5.27 6.35 -6.03
CA SER A 2 5.19 5.09 -6.80
C SER A 2 4.83 3.91 -5.92
N LEU A 3 4.14 2.92 -6.48
CA LEU A 3 3.79 1.66 -5.82
C LEU A 3 4.22 0.50 -6.73
N VAL A 4 5.04 -0.42 -6.23
CA VAL A 4 5.67 -1.47 -7.05
C VAL A 4 5.58 -2.82 -6.33
N ALA A 5 5.20 -3.86 -7.07
CA ALA A 5 5.24 -5.25 -6.63
C ALA A 5 5.88 -6.11 -7.75
N PRO A 6 6.44 -7.29 -7.44
CA PRO A 6 6.84 -8.24 -8.47
C PRO A 6 5.63 -8.64 -9.32
N PRO A 7 5.83 -9.01 -10.59
CA PRO A 7 4.72 -9.35 -11.49
C PRO A 7 3.97 -10.62 -11.06
N GLU A 8 4.64 -11.51 -10.34
CA GLU A 8 4.07 -12.76 -9.85
C GLU A 8 4.67 -13.16 -8.49
N ARG A 9 3.84 -13.76 -7.63
CA ARG A 9 4.28 -14.39 -6.38
C ARG A 9 3.50 -15.67 -6.08
N ARG A 10 4.13 -16.58 -5.33
CA ARG A 10 3.47 -17.79 -4.81
C ARG A 10 2.60 -17.49 -3.59
N ALA A 11 1.57 -18.29 -3.42
CA ALA A 11 0.69 -18.31 -2.26
C ALA A 11 0.33 -19.76 -1.86
N ASP A 12 0.78 -20.14 -0.67
CA ASP A 12 0.54 -21.44 -0.09
C ASP A 12 -0.89 -21.54 0.46
N ARG A 13 -1.25 -22.73 1.00
CA ARG A 13 -2.50 -22.84 1.77
C ARG A 13 -2.37 -22.01 3.05
N GLY A 14 -3.41 -21.26 3.40
CA GLY A 14 -3.40 -20.34 4.53
C GLY A 14 -3.03 -18.91 4.13
N HIS A 15 -2.73 -18.07 5.11
CA HIS A 15 -2.34 -16.68 4.87
C HIS A 15 -0.90 -16.60 4.38
N THR A 16 -0.71 -16.19 3.12
CA THR A 16 0.61 -15.91 2.56
C THR A 16 0.83 -14.40 2.48
N ARG A 17 1.98 -13.97 2.99
CA ARG A 17 2.40 -12.57 2.94
C ARG A 17 2.77 -12.17 1.51
N GLN A 18 2.17 -11.10 1.03
CA GLN A 18 2.53 -10.39 -0.19
C GLN A 18 3.05 -9.00 0.19
N GLU A 19 3.97 -8.48 -0.60
CA GLU A 19 4.60 -7.18 -0.35
C GLU A 19 4.66 -6.36 -1.62
N ALA A 20 4.30 -5.08 -1.47
CA ALA A 20 4.54 -4.02 -2.43
C ALA A 20 5.39 -2.93 -1.76
N THR A 21 6.25 -2.26 -2.53
CA THR A 21 7.04 -1.12 -2.08
C THR A 21 6.32 0.16 -2.45
N LEU A 22 5.96 0.95 -1.44
CA LEU A 22 5.44 2.31 -1.59
C LEU A 22 6.58 3.31 -1.43
N THR A 23 6.80 4.17 -2.41
CA THR A 23 7.79 5.25 -2.35
C THR A 23 7.08 6.60 -2.34
N ASN A 24 7.28 7.37 -1.27
CA ASN A 24 6.82 8.74 -1.19
C ASN A 24 7.79 9.65 -1.97
N ARG A 25 7.29 10.26 -3.04
CA ARG A 25 8.04 11.21 -3.89
C ARG A 25 7.48 12.64 -3.79
N GLY A 26 6.61 12.89 -2.82
CA GLY A 26 6.13 14.24 -2.52
C GLY A 26 7.23 15.09 -1.90
N ALA A 27 6.86 16.31 -1.56
CA ALA A 27 7.68 17.23 -0.79
C ALA A 27 6.83 17.81 0.34
N PRO A 28 7.44 18.19 1.48
CA PRO A 28 6.72 18.83 2.56
C PRO A 28 6.13 20.15 2.10
N ALA A 29 4.87 20.39 2.45
CA ALA A 29 4.26 21.71 2.30
C ALA A 29 4.91 22.68 3.30
N PRO A 30 5.02 23.98 2.97
CA PRO A 30 5.44 24.99 3.93
C PRO A 30 4.54 24.97 5.17
N VAL A 31 5.13 24.86 6.35
CA VAL A 31 4.42 24.98 7.62
C VAL A 31 4.33 26.46 7.98
N ASP A 32 3.11 26.96 8.15
CA ASP A 32 2.89 28.33 8.63
C ASP A 32 3.23 28.40 10.13
N PRO A 33 4.25 29.17 10.55
CA PRO A 33 4.61 29.31 11.96
C PRO A 33 3.50 29.94 12.82
N ALA A 34 2.53 30.62 12.21
CA ALA A 34 1.37 31.16 12.92
C ALA A 34 0.26 30.12 13.16
N ALA A 35 0.30 28.97 12.48
CA ALA A 35 -0.72 27.93 12.60
C ALA A 35 -0.64 27.15 13.93
N HIS A 36 0.51 27.19 14.61
CA HIS A 36 0.71 26.50 15.89
C HIS A 36 1.66 27.30 16.80
N PRO A 37 1.40 27.39 18.12
CA PRO A 37 2.27 28.12 19.06
C PRO A 37 3.71 27.58 19.16
N ASP A 38 3.87 26.27 18.98
CA ASP A 38 5.16 25.59 18.93
C ASP A 38 5.59 25.31 17.47
N ASP A 39 6.90 25.24 17.23
CA ASP A 39 7.45 24.79 15.95
C ASP A 39 7.16 23.28 15.74
N VAL A 40 6.20 22.99 14.86
CA VAL A 40 5.80 21.63 14.48
C VAL A 40 6.36 21.19 13.13
N GLY A 41 7.30 21.96 12.54
CA GLY A 41 7.87 21.65 11.23
C GLY A 41 8.47 20.26 11.14
N ALA A 42 9.06 19.78 12.25
CA ALA A 42 9.64 18.44 12.36
C ALA A 42 8.60 17.31 12.21
N HIS A 43 7.30 17.58 12.42
CA HIS A 43 6.23 16.58 12.33
C HIS A 43 5.56 16.53 10.95
N ALA A 44 5.87 17.47 10.06
CA ALA A 44 5.31 17.54 8.70
C ALA A 44 6.20 16.85 7.65
N GLY A 45 7.16 16.01 8.07
CA GLY A 45 8.16 15.37 7.19
C GLY A 45 7.69 14.11 6.46
N ALA A 46 6.42 13.73 6.60
CA ALA A 46 5.88 12.51 6.03
C ALA A 46 4.49 12.73 5.46
N ASP A 47 4.03 11.75 4.68
CA ASP A 47 2.67 11.66 4.22
C ASP A 47 2.05 10.34 4.67
N VAL A 48 0.73 10.35 4.81
CA VAL A 48 -0.08 9.17 5.13
C VAL A 48 -0.81 8.76 3.87
N TYR A 49 -0.74 7.47 3.56
CA TYR A 49 -1.37 6.89 2.39
C TYR A 49 -2.49 5.97 2.83
N ARG A 50 -3.69 6.19 2.29
CA ARG A 50 -4.80 5.24 2.38
C ARG A 50 -4.65 4.14 1.35
N LEU A 51 -4.80 2.92 1.81
CA LEU A 51 -4.57 1.71 1.07
C LEU A 51 -5.90 0.99 0.81
N LEU A 52 -6.04 0.44 -0.39
CA LEU A 52 -7.16 -0.41 -0.77
C LEU A 52 -6.62 -1.65 -1.48
N ALA A 53 -7.01 -2.83 -1.02
CA ALA A 53 -6.64 -4.10 -1.63
C ALA A 53 -7.88 -4.86 -2.12
N SER A 54 -7.80 -5.41 -3.33
CA SER A 54 -8.82 -6.30 -3.91
C SER A 54 -8.17 -7.51 -4.56
N ILE A 55 -8.88 -8.64 -4.62
CA ILE A 55 -8.39 -9.84 -5.28
C ILE A 55 -9.48 -10.44 -6.17
N GLU A 56 -9.11 -10.77 -7.40
CA GLU A 56 -9.99 -11.39 -8.39
C GLU A 56 -9.50 -12.81 -8.68
N GLY A 57 -10.26 -13.80 -8.23
CA GLY A 57 -9.99 -15.21 -8.47
C GLY A 57 -10.86 -16.09 -7.60
N GLU A 58 -11.47 -17.12 -8.20
CA GLU A 58 -12.40 -18.00 -7.49
C GLU A 58 -11.72 -18.67 -6.28
N GLY A 59 -12.32 -18.55 -5.10
CA GLY A 59 -11.82 -19.14 -3.86
C GLY A 59 -10.60 -18.44 -3.26
N TRP A 60 -10.24 -17.24 -3.74
CA TRP A 60 -9.19 -16.40 -3.15
C TRP A 60 -9.77 -15.31 -2.25
N SER A 61 -8.98 -14.89 -1.27
CA SER A 61 -9.33 -13.83 -0.32
C SER A 61 -8.10 -12.97 -0.04
N VAL A 62 -8.35 -11.69 0.27
CA VAL A 62 -7.32 -10.71 0.61
C VAL A 62 -7.62 -10.08 1.95
N LEU A 63 -6.59 -9.84 2.73
CA LEU A 63 -6.65 -9.14 4.01
C LEU A 63 -5.54 -8.09 4.04
N LEU A 64 -5.94 -6.86 4.36
CA LEU A 64 -5.02 -5.76 4.58
C LEU A 64 -4.97 -5.46 6.09
N PRO A 65 -3.83 -5.71 6.78
CA PRO A 65 -3.74 -5.53 8.24
C PRO A 65 -3.94 -4.08 8.70
N SER A 66 -3.59 -3.13 7.84
CA SER A 66 -3.75 -1.69 8.06
C SER A 66 -4.10 -1.03 6.73
N GLU A 67 -5.16 -0.24 6.73
CA GLU A 67 -5.56 0.57 5.57
C GLU A 67 -4.75 1.87 5.46
N LEU A 68 -3.76 2.07 6.33
CA LEU A 68 -2.88 3.23 6.34
C LEU A 68 -1.41 2.81 6.31
N ALA A 69 -0.61 3.54 5.53
CA ALA A 69 0.85 3.49 5.58
C ALA A 69 1.42 4.91 5.64
N THR A 70 2.39 5.12 6.53
CA THR A 70 3.12 6.38 6.63
C THR A 70 4.47 6.24 5.97
N ALA A 71 4.86 7.24 5.17
CA ALA A 71 6.17 7.28 4.54
C ALA A 71 6.72 8.71 4.57
N GLU A 72 7.93 8.88 5.08
CA GLU A 72 8.69 10.13 5.00
C GLU A 72 8.92 10.55 3.55
N PHE A 73 9.02 11.85 3.28
CA PHE A 73 9.33 12.33 1.93
C PHE A 73 10.68 11.80 1.45
N GLY A 74 10.70 11.17 0.27
CA GLY A 74 11.87 10.51 -0.31
C GLY A 74 12.10 9.07 0.17
N ALA A 75 11.38 8.60 1.20
CA ALA A 75 11.52 7.25 1.72
C ALA A 75 10.66 6.22 0.97
N SER A 76 11.02 4.95 1.15
CA SER A 76 10.22 3.81 0.72
C SER A 76 9.86 2.92 1.90
N VAL A 77 8.62 2.45 1.94
CA VAL A 77 8.11 1.56 2.99
C VAL A 77 7.47 0.31 2.39
N PRO A 78 7.62 -0.87 3.02
CA PRO A 78 6.93 -2.07 2.60
C PRO A 78 5.45 -2.03 3.04
N VAL A 79 4.54 -2.26 2.10
CA VAL A 79 3.12 -2.48 2.38
C VAL A 79 2.85 -3.98 2.34
N THR A 80 2.35 -4.52 3.45
CA THR A 80 2.03 -5.94 3.58
C THR A 80 0.56 -6.19 3.29
N VAL A 81 0.29 -7.15 2.39
CA VAL A 81 -1.04 -7.65 2.08
C VAL A 81 -1.05 -9.15 2.28
N TRP A 82 -2.07 -9.71 2.91
CA TRP A 82 -2.20 -11.16 3.07
C TRP A 82 -3.18 -11.70 2.05
N VAL A 83 -2.81 -12.79 1.40
CA VAL A 83 -3.71 -13.55 0.52
C VAL A 83 -3.93 -14.93 1.08
N SER A 84 -5.13 -15.47 0.90
CA SER A 84 -5.44 -16.85 1.28
C SER A 84 -6.22 -17.52 0.18
N ARG A 85 -5.85 -18.77 -0.12
CA ARG A 85 -6.58 -19.62 -1.06
C ARG A 85 -7.37 -20.71 -0.31
N GLY A 86 -8.66 -20.79 -0.61
CA GLY A 86 -9.56 -21.83 -0.12
C GLY A 86 -9.38 -23.17 -0.84
N ARG A 87 -10.18 -24.16 -0.42
CA ARG A 87 -10.26 -25.45 -1.12
C ARG A 87 -10.92 -25.22 -2.49
N GLY A 88 -10.34 -25.78 -3.55
CA GLY A 88 -10.87 -25.64 -4.91
C GLY A 88 -10.58 -24.29 -5.57
N ALA A 89 -9.80 -23.41 -4.94
CA ALA A 89 -9.44 -22.12 -5.50
C ALA A 89 -8.78 -22.25 -6.90
N ALA A 90 -9.05 -21.26 -7.75
CA ALA A 90 -8.47 -21.16 -9.08
C ALA A 90 -6.92 -21.23 -9.03
N PRO A 91 -6.24 -21.68 -10.11
CA PRO A 91 -4.79 -21.79 -10.14
C PRO A 91 -4.04 -20.49 -9.83
N SER A 92 -4.67 -19.36 -10.11
CA SER A 92 -4.17 -18.01 -9.87
C SER A 92 -5.29 -17.04 -9.52
N ALA A 93 -4.91 -15.90 -8.96
CA ALA A 93 -5.76 -14.73 -8.81
C ALA A 93 -4.96 -13.46 -9.12
N GLU A 94 -5.67 -12.40 -9.47
CA GLU A 94 -5.12 -11.07 -9.67
C GLU A 94 -5.30 -10.24 -8.40
N LEU A 95 -4.19 -9.82 -7.77
CA LEU A 95 -4.19 -8.96 -6.59
C LEU A 95 -3.92 -7.53 -7.03
N THR A 96 -4.82 -6.62 -6.67
CA THR A 96 -4.67 -5.18 -6.90
C THR A 96 -4.51 -4.46 -5.57
N LEU A 97 -3.50 -3.58 -5.50
CA LEU A 97 -3.28 -2.67 -4.38
C LEU A 97 -3.23 -1.24 -4.90
N ARG A 98 -4.01 -0.36 -4.27
CA ARG A 98 -4.00 1.09 -4.52
C ARG A 98 -3.53 1.82 -3.28
N ALA A 99 -2.72 2.85 -3.48
CA ALA A 99 -2.35 3.84 -2.48
C ALA A 99 -2.81 5.23 -2.93
N THR A 100 -3.34 6.03 -2.00
CA THR A 100 -3.75 7.43 -2.22
C THR A 100 -3.21 8.27 -1.08
N SER A 101 -2.55 9.38 -1.39
CA SER A 101 -2.09 10.33 -0.37
C SER A 101 -3.30 10.99 0.31
N GLU A 102 -3.28 11.08 1.64
CA GLU A 102 -4.28 11.81 2.42
C GLU A 102 -4.05 13.33 2.37
N SER A 103 -2.80 13.76 2.14
CA SER A 103 -2.44 15.17 2.00
C SER A 103 -2.77 15.73 0.61
N ASP A 104 -2.72 14.89 -0.43
CA ASP A 104 -3.07 15.22 -1.81
C ASP A 104 -3.81 14.03 -2.47
N PRO A 105 -5.15 14.01 -2.44
CA PRO A 105 -5.95 12.92 -3.03
C PRO A 105 -5.77 12.77 -4.55
N GLY A 106 -5.23 13.78 -5.24
CA GLY A 106 -4.87 13.69 -6.66
C GLY A 106 -3.66 12.80 -6.91
N GLN A 107 -2.82 12.58 -5.90
CA GLN A 107 -1.73 11.63 -5.95
C GLN A 107 -2.22 10.23 -5.53
N SER A 108 -2.33 9.35 -6.53
CA SER A 108 -2.62 7.92 -6.32
C SER A 108 -1.71 7.04 -7.19
N ALA A 109 -1.41 5.83 -6.72
CA ALA A 109 -0.75 4.79 -7.49
C ALA A 109 -1.45 3.44 -7.28
N THR A 110 -1.56 2.67 -8.34
CA THR A 110 -2.12 1.32 -8.32
C THR A 110 -1.11 0.35 -8.89
N VAL A 111 -0.97 -0.81 -8.25
CA VAL A 111 -0.19 -1.93 -8.78
C VAL A 111 -1.01 -3.20 -8.71
N THR A 112 -0.84 -4.03 -9.74
CA THR A 112 -1.54 -5.29 -9.89
C THR A 112 -0.51 -6.39 -10.17
N TRP A 113 -0.66 -7.55 -9.55
CA TRP A 113 0.21 -8.70 -9.77
C TRP A 113 -0.54 -10.01 -9.62
N THR A 114 0.00 -11.06 -10.23
CA THR A 114 -0.59 -12.39 -10.13
C THR A 114 -0.10 -13.11 -8.87
N VAL A 115 -1.02 -13.73 -8.13
CA VAL A 115 -0.69 -14.72 -7.10
C VAL A 115 -1.05 -16.12 -7.59
N ARG A 116 -0.16 -17.09 -7.40
CA ARG A 116 -0.33 -18.47 -7.89
C ARG A 116 -0.02 -19.50 -6.81
N ARG A 117 -0.65 -20.66 -6.91
CA ARG A 117 -0.34 -21.81 -6.03
C ARG A 117 0.96 -22.53 -6.40
#